data_AF-A0A1V5TMT8-F1
#
_entry.id   AF-A0A1V5TMT8-F1
#
_cell.length_a   1.000
_cell.length_b   1.000
_cell.length_c   1.000
_cell.angle_alpha   90.00
_cell.angle_beta   90.00
_cell.angle_gamma   90.00
#
_symmetry.space_group_name_H-M   'P 1'
#
loop_
_entity.id
_entity.type
_entity.pdbx_description
1 polymer ?
#
loop_
_entity_poly.entity_id
_entity_poly.type
_entity_poly.pdbx_seq_one_letter_code
_entity_poly.pdbx_strand_id
1 'polypeptide(L)'
;MQEADNVLRILKETRSALEKNDTFNLRSLSNQTINTASLTQDPDNIAVAVIVYSLSKIMERLDYRQLPGWKKFYKNTLLYLDKSIQDIENKDYAKFREDFRSIRGSVENLSGKLKKYVKEVLRNAEINKASRIYEHGISMEQTARLLGISQYELAEHAGKTGIPDVPENRTRDTKSRIKLAMEMFE
;
A
#
# COMPACT_ATOMS: atom_id res chain seq x y z
N MET A 1 -6.98 -1.89 14.25
CA MET A 1 -6.40 -3.06 13.59
C MET A 1 -7.40 -4.20 13.53
N GLN A 2 -7.94 -4.43 12.35
CA GLN A 2 -8.63 -5.65 11.97
C GLN A 2 -7.62 -6.65 11.38
N GLU A 3 -7.88 -7.96 11.50
CA GLU A 3 -6.98 -9.04 11.02
C GLU A 3 -5.52 -8.97 11.55
N ALA A 4 -5.36 -8.67 12.85
CA ALA A 4 -4.02 -8.52 13.46
C ALA A 4 -3.08 -9.73 13.24
N ASP A 5 -3.60 -10.96 13.24
CA ASP A 5 -2.80 -12.17 12.98
C ASP A 5 -2.25 -12.21 11.55
N ASN A 6 -3.04 -11.78 10.57
CA ASN A 6 -2.62 -11.69 9.18
C ASN A 6 -1.57 -10.58 9.00
N VAL A 7 -1.77 -9.43 9.64
CA VAL A 7 -0.78 -8.34 9.65
C VAL A 7 0.53 -8.82 10.27
N LEU A 8 0.47 -9.47 11.43
CA LEU A 8 1.65 -10.00 12.11
C LEU A 8 2.42 -10.97 11.22
N ARG A 9 1.72 -11.90 10.56
CA ARG A 9 2.32 -12.82 9.59
C ARG A 9 3.01 -12.06 8.45
N ILE A 10 2.31 -11.09 7.83
CA ILE A 10 2.86 -10.28 6.73
C ILE A 10 4.12 -9.53 7.17
N LEU A 11 4.16 -8.96 8.37
CA LEU A 11 5.33 -8.24 8.87
C LEU A 11 6.52 -9.17 9.14
N LYS A 12 6.27 -10.35 9.73
CA LYS A 12 7.32 -11.36 9.95
C LYS A 12 7.92 -11.86 8.62
N GLU A 13 7.07 -12.15 7.64
CA GLU A 13 7.52 -12.55 6.31
C GLU A 13 8.24 -11.41 5.57
N THR A 14 7.75 -10.17 5.71
CA THR A 14 8.42 -8.96 5.18
C THR A 14 9.81 -8.81 5.76
N ARG A 15 9.96 -9.00 7.08
CA ARG A 15 11.25 -8.91 7.76
C ARG A 15 12.24 -9.94 7.24
N SER A 16 11.81 -11.18 7.07
CA SER A 16 12.63 -12.25 6.49
C SER A 16 12.98 -11.99 5.02
N ALA A 17 12.03 -11.49 4.23
CA ALA A 17 12.26 -11.17 2.82
C ALA A 17 13.25 -10.01 2.64
N LEU A 18 13.24 -9.00 3.53
CA LEU A 18 14.23 -7.92 3.53
C LEU A 18 15.65 -8.45 3.79
N GLU A 19 15.82 -9.36 4.75
CA GLU A 19 17.12 -9.98 5.03
C GLU A 19 17.66 -10.77 3.83
N LYS A 20 16.77 -11.51 3.16
CA LYS A 20 17.10 -12.32 1.98
C LYS A 20 17.19 -11.52 0.69
N ASN A 21 16.87 -10.21 0.71
CA ASN A 21 16.70 -9.38 -0.48
C ASN A 21 15.68 -9.93 -1.49
N ASP A 22 14.64 -10.61 -1.01
CA ASP A 22 13.61 -11.21 -1.84
C ASP A 22 12.52 -10.18 -2.21
N THR A 23 12.82 -9.37 -3.23
CA THR A 23 11.91 -8.31 -3.70
C THR A 23 10.64 -8.86 -4.32
N PHE A 24 10.67 -10.08 -4.86
CA PHE A 24 9.49 -10.73 -5.43
C PHE A 24 8.50 -11.07 -4.32
N ASN A 25 8.97 -11.69 -3.24
CA ASN A 25 8.12 -12.02 -2.11
C ASN A 25 7.56 -10.76 -1.43
N LEU A 26 8.36 -9.70 -1.26
CA LEU A 26 7.87 -8.41 -0.72
C LEU A 26 6.69 -7.86 -1.54
N ARG A 27 6.76 -7.95 -2.87
CA ARG A 27 5.66 -7.51 -3.74
C ARG A 27 4.41 -8.38 -3.56
N SER A 28 4.59 -9.70 -3.45
CA SER A 28 3.51 -10.66 -3.20
C SER A 28 2.79 -10.38 -1.88
N LEU A 29 3.55 -10.22 -0.79
CA LEU A 29 3.05 -9.88 0.55
C LEU A 29 2.21 -8.61 0.54
N SER A 30 2.72 -7.56 -0.09
CA SER A 30 1.99 -6.30 -0.22
C SER A 30 0.64 -6.46 -0.95
N ASN A 31 0.57 -7.32 -1.96
CA ASN A 31 -0.68 -7.59 -2.69
C ASN A 31 -1.67 -8.41 -1.86
N GLN A 32 -1.21 -9.34 -1.01
CA GLN A 32 -2.11 -10.08 -0.11
C GLN A 32 -2.88 -9.13 0.82
N THR A 33 -2.22 -8.08 1.31
CA THR A 33 -2.85 -7.05 2.15
C THR A 33 -3.95 -6.25 1.45
N ILE A 34 -3.99 -6.19 0.11
CA ILE A 34 -5.00 -5.39 -0.62
C ILE A 34 -6.40 -5.94 -0.45
N ASN A 35 -6.57 -7.26 -0.48
CA ASN A 35 -7.88 -7.87 -0.32
C ASN A 35 -8.46 -7.55 1.07
N THR A 36 -7.67 -7.76 2.12
CA THR A 36 -8.03 -7.36 3.48
C THR A 36 -8.27 -5.86 3.60
N ALA A 37 -7.40 -5.03 3.05
CA ALA A 37 -7.54 -3.57 3.10
C ALA A 37 -8.81 -3.08 2.39
N SER A 38 -9.20 -3.73 1.29
CA SER A 38 -10.42 -3.38 0.54
C SER A 38 -11.68 -3.85 1.26
N LEU A 39 -11.62 -5.02 1.93
CA LEU A 39 -12.75 -5.54 2.70
C LEU A 39 -12.97 -4.75 4.01
N THR A 40 -11.89 -4.54 4.76
CA THR A 40 -11.94 -3.94 6.11
C THR A 40 -11.91 -2.43 6.11
N GLN A 41 -11.26 -1.83 5.09
CA GLN A 41 -10.96 -0.41 5.01
C GLN A 41 -10.21 0.12 6.26
N ASP A 42 -9.54 -0.79 6.97
CA ASP A 42 -8.80 -0.48 8.19
C ASP A 42 -7.50 0.27 7.83
N PRO A 43 -7.28 1.48 8.37
CA PRO A 43 -6.10 2.29 8.05
C PRO A 43 -4.76 1.60 8.40
N ASP A 44 -4.74 0.71 9.40
CA ASP A 44 -3.53 -0.01 9.79
C ASP A 44 -3.14 -1.02 8.69
N ASN A 45 -4.11 -1.78 8.18
CA ASN A 45 -3.92 -2.70 7.04
C ASN A 45 -3.44 -1.98 5.77
N ILE A 46 -4.04 -0.81 5.48
CA ILE A 46 -3.65 0.02 4.34
C ILE A 46 -2.20 0.51 4.49
N ALA A 47 -1.83 0.99 5.68
CA ALA A 47 -0.47 1.46 5.95
C ALA A 47 0.56 0.35 5.74
N VAL A 48 0.25 -0.88 6.18
CA VAL A 48 1.08 -2.08 5.93
C VAL A 48 1.21 -2.34 4.44
N ALA A 49 0.09 -2.35 3.70
CA ALA A 49 0.11 -2.59 2.26
C ALA A 49 1.02 -1.62 1.50
N VAL A 50 0.95 -0.33 1.84
CA VAL A 50 1.75 0.75 1.24
C VAL A 50 3.22 0.58 1.60
N ILE A 51 3.57 0.46 2.89
CA ILE A 51 4.96 0.37 3.33
C ILE A 51 5.63 -0.88 2.75
N VAL A 52 4.99 -2.05 2.79
CA VAL A 52 5.56 -3.28 2.23
C VAL A 52 5.79 -3.14 0.72
N TYR A 53 4.87 -2.51 -0.01
CA TYR A 53 5.06 -2.22 -1.44
C TYR A 53 6.25 -1.29 -1.69
N SER A 54 6.31 -0.17 -0.94
CA SER A 54 7.39 0.79 -1.07
C SER A 54 8.73 0.14 -0.79
N LEU A 55 8.83 -0.71 0.24
CA LEU A 55 10.05 -1.45 0.54
C LEU A 55 10.43 -2.41 -0.60
N SER A 56 9.47 -3.12 -1.22
CA SER A 56 9.76 -3.94 -2.40
C SER A 56 10.42 -3.12 -3.52
N LYS A 57 9.89 -1.93 -3.80
CA LYS A 57 10.37 -1.04 -4.85
C LYS A 57 11.71 -0.39 -4.51
N ILE A 58 11.88 0.07 -3.28
CA ILE A 58 13.14 0.62 -2.80
C ILE A 58 14.26 -0.42 -2.88
N MET A 59 13.95 -1.68 -2.54
CA MET A 59 14.93 -2.77 -2.56
C MET A 59 15.30 -3.23 -3.98
N GLU A 60 14.44 -3.02 -4.99
CA GLU A 60 14.73 -3.32 -6.41
C GLU A 60 15.86 -2.46 -7.01
N ARG A 61 16.14 -1.28 -6.43
CA ARG A 61 17.19 -0.36 -6.93
C ARG A 61 18.49 -0.49 -6.13
N LEU A 62 19.36 -1.39 -6.60
CA LEU A 62 20.62 -1.71 -5.92
C LEU A 62 21.63 -0.54 -5.88
N ASP A 63 21.61 0.33 -6.88
CA ASP A 63 22.46 1.52 -7.00
C ASP A 63 22.22 2.54 -5.88
N TYR A 64 20.96 2.71 -5.45
CA TYR A 64 20.59 3.61 -4.35
C TYR A 64 21.13 3.16 -2.99
N ARG A 65 21.52 1.88 -2.85
CA ARG A 65 22.09 1.33 -1.62
C ARG A 65 23.49 1.86 -1.31
N GLN A 66 24.17 2.40 -2.31
CA GLN A 66 25.49 3.00 -2.17
C GLN A 66 25.41 4.48 -1.75
N LEU A 67 24.23 5.10 -1.80
CA LEU A 67 24.06 6.50 -1.49
C LEU A 67 24.17 6.79 0.02
N PRO A 68 24.66 7.98 0.40
CA PRO A 68 24.71 8.41 1.79
C PRO A 68 23.34 8.35 2.46
N GLY A 69 23.30 7.87 3.70
CA GLY A 69 22.07 7.73 4.47
C GLY A 69 21.36 6.39 4.29
N TRP A 70 21.65 5.62 3.23
CA TRP A 70 21.01 4.31 2.98
C TRP A 70 21.13 3.36 4.18
N LYS A 71 22.35 3.13 4.67
CA LYS A 71 22.61 2.19 5.78
C LYS A 71 21.81 2.55 7.03
N LYS A 72 21.71 3.85 7.34
CA LYS A 72 20.96 4.36 8.51
C LYS A 72 19.45 4.19 8.29
N PHE A 73 18.96 4.56 7.11
CA PHE A 73 17.55 4.36 6.74
C PHE A 73 17.15 2.89 6.82
N TYR A 74 17.90 2.00 6.16
CA TYR A 74 17.63 0.57 6.17
C TYR A 74 17.65 -0.02 7.59
N LYS A 75 18.65 0.32 8.40
CA LYS A 75 18.73 -0.12 9.80
C LYS A 75 17.53 0.36 10.62
N ASN A 76 17.13 1.63 10.47
CA ASN A 76 15.98 2.18 11.16
C ASN A 76 14.67 1.51 10.73
N THR A 77 14.50 1.26 9.43
CA THR A 77 13.35 0.53 8.90
C THR A 77 13.24 -0.87 9.51
N LEU A 78 14.33 -1.63 9.56
CA LEU A 78 14.33 -2.95 10.20
C LEU A 78 14.00 -2.86 11.69
N LEU A 79 14.58 -1.89 12.41
CA LEU A 79 14.31 -1.67 13.82
C LEU A 79 12.83 -1.41 14.09
N TYR A 80 12.20 -0.50 13.34
CA TYR A 80 10.79 -0.18 13.54
C TYR A 80 9.87 -1.31 13.07
N LEU A 81 10.26 -2.10 12.05
CA LEU A 81 9.53 -3.32 11.68
C LEU A 81 9.56 -4.35 12.82
N ASP A 82 10.72 -4.56 13.44
CA ASP A 82 10.87 -5.49 14.57
C ASP A 82 10.04 -5.04 15.78
N LYS A 83 10.02 -3.72 16.07
CA LYS A 83 9.13 -3.14 17.11
C LYS A 83 7.66 -3.32 16.77
N SER A 84 7.26 -3.10 15.51
CA SER A 84 5.87 -3.24 15.07
C SER A 84 5.37 -4.68 15.23
N ILE A 85 6.24 -5.67 14.99
CA ILE A 85 5.94 -7.08 15.24
C ILE A 85 5.67 -7.30 16.74
N GLN A 86 6.55 -6.80 17.61
CA GLN A 86 6.39 -6.92 19.07
C GLN A 86 5.14 -6.21 19.57
N ASP A 87 4.85 -5.02 19.06
CA ASP A 87 3.69 -4.23 19.47
C ASP A 87 2.38 -4.92 19.10
N ILE A 88 2.29 -5.56 17.92
CA ILE A 88 1.12 -6.36 17.54
C ILE A 88 1.00 -7.61 18.44
N GLU A 89 2.09 -8.31 18.73
CA GLU A 89 2.10 -9.47 19.64
C GLU A 89 1.59 -9.09 21.04
N ASN A 90 1.96 -7.89 21.51
CA ASN A 90 1.50 -7.33 22.78
C ASN A 90 0.13 -6.64 22.70
N LYS A 91 -0.53 -6.64 21.52
CA LYS A 91 -1.80 -5.96 21.25
C LYS A 91 -1.77 -4.44 21.47
N ASP A 92 -0.58 -3.82 21.42
CA ASP A 92 -0.36 -2.38 21.55
C ASP A 92 -0.39 -1.68 20.18
N TYR A 93 -1.60 -1.57 19.63
CA TYR A 93 -1.80 -0.98 18.29
C TYR A 93 -1.49 0.52 18.23
N ALA A 94 -1.41 1.21 19.37
CA ALA A 94 -1.04 2.62 19.41
C ALA A 94 0.45 2.78 19.09
N LYS A 95 1.32 1.97 19.73
CA LYS A 95 2.75 1.97 19.43
C LYS A 95 3.07 1.45 18.04
N PHE A 96 2.35 0.42 17.57
CA PHE A 96 2.43 -0.02 16.17
C PHE A 96 2.25 1.16 15.18
N ARG A 97 1.26 2.04 15.41
CA ARG A 97 1.04 3.22 14.56
C ARG A 97 2.17 4.25 14.70
N GLU A 98 2.81 4.35 15.85
CA GLU A 98 3.98 5.20 16.07
C GLU A 98 5.21 4.68 15.33
N ASP A 99 5.43 3.37 15.31
CA ASP A 99 6.51 2.75 14.55
C ASP A 99 6.34 3.00 13.05
N PHE A 100 5.14 2.81 12.51
CA PHE A 100 4.86 3.08 11.10
C PHE A 100 5.02 4.56 10.74
N ARG A 101 4.62 5.47 11.64
CA ARG A 101 4.93 6.91 11.52
C ARG A 101 6.44 7.14 11.52
N SER A 102 7.19 6.41 12.34
CA SER A 102 8.65 6.52 12.43
C SER A 102 9.37 5.98 11.19
N ILE A 103 8.88 4.89 10.58
CA ILE A 103 9.35 4.39 9.28
C ILE A 103 9.18 5.49 8.23
N ARG A 104 7.98 6.08 8.13
CA ARG A 104 7.71 7.17 7.16
C ARG A 104 8.54 8.42 7.46
N GLY A 105 8.67 8.80 8.73
CA GLY A 105 9.48 9.93 9.17
C GLY A 105 10.99 9.73 8.95
N SER A 106 11.47 8.49 8.91
CA SER A 106 12.89 8.20 8.62
C SER A 106 13.33 8.69 7.23
N VAL A 107 12.38 8.83 6.30
CA VAL A 107 12.59 9.38 4.96
C VAL A 107 12.97 10.86 5.01
N GLU A 108 12.50 11.61 6.00
CA GLU A 108 12.85 13.02 6.13
C GLU A 108 14.32 13.23 6.45
N ASN A 109 14.95 12.25 7.11
CA ASN A 109 16.37 12.24 7.45
C ASN A 109 17.29 11.84 6.29
N LEU A 110 16.73 11.40 5.17
CA LEU A 110 17.50 11.17 3.95
C LEU A 110 17.88 12.51 3.30
N SER A 111 18.86 12.50 2.40
CA SER A 111 19.21 13.68 1.62
C SER A 111 19.48 13.34 0.15
N GLY A 112 19.56 14.38 -0.69
CA GLY A 112 19.93 14.25 -2.10
C GLY A 112 19.01 13.36 -2.91
N LYS A 113 19.60 12.58 -3.82
CA LYS A 113 18.89 11.67 -4.74
C LYS A 113 18.11 10.59 -4.00
N LEU A 114 18.64 10.08 -2.89
CA LEU A 114 18.00 9.01 -2.12
C LEU A 114 16.69 9.48 -1.50
N LYS A 115 16.65 10.69 -0.91
CA LYS A 115 15.41 11.27 -0.37
C LYS A 115 14.33 11.40 -1.45
N LYS A 116 14.69 11.96 -2.61
CA LYS A 116 13.75 12.16 -3.72
C LYS A 116 13.15 10.84 -4.17
N TYR A 117 14.01 9.86 -4.42
CA TYR A 117 13.58 8.52 -4.85
C TYR A 117 12.66 7.83 -3.83
N VAL A 118 13.04 7.79 -2.55
CA VAL A 118 12.22 7.12 -1.52
C VAL A 118 10.87 7.82 -1.34
N LYS A 119 10.83 9.16 -1.37
CA LYS A 119 9.57 9.92 -1.32
C LYS A 119 8.67 9.62 -2.52
N GLU A 120 9.24 9.60 -3.72
CA GLU A 120 8.52 9.28 -4.94
C GLU A 120 7.96 7.86 -4.90
N VAL A 121 8.75 6.88 -4.44
CA VAL A 121 8.30 5.49 -4.30
C VAL A 121 7.17 5.36 -3.29
N LEU A 122 7.22 6.07 -2.16
CA LEU A 122 6.12 6.09 -1.19
C LEU A 122 4.85 6.69 -1.79
N ARG A 123 4.97 7.84 -2.48
CA ARG A 123 3.81 8.48 -3.11
C ARG A 123 3.19 7.59 -4.19
N ASN A 124 4.03 6.98 -5.03
CA ASN A 124 3.57 6.06 -6.06
C ASN A 124 2.95 4.79 -5.46
N ALA A 125 3.43 4.32 -4.30
CA ALA A 125 2.83 3.21 -3.58
C ALA A 125 1.43 3.55 -3.06
N GLU A 126 1.24 4.75 -2.49
CA GLU A 126 -0.07 5.24 -2.05
C GLU A 126 -1.06 5.26 -3.21
N ILE A 127 -0.67 5.84 -4.35
CA ILE A 127 -1.50 5.93 -5.55
C ILE A 127 -1.79 4.54 -6.11
N ASN A 128 -0.79 3.67 -6.19
CA ASN A 128 -0.96 2.31 -6.70
C ASN A 128 -1.93 1.49 -5.83
N LYS A 129 -1.79 1.58 -4.50
CA LYS A 129 -2.65 0.83 -3.57
C LYS A 129 -4.05 1.43 -3.50
N ALA A 130 -4.19 2.75 -3.58
CA ALA A 130 -5.49 3.39 -3.79
C ALA A 130 -6.18 2.84 -5.04
N SER A 131 -5.46 2.79 -6.16
CA SER A 131 -6.00 2.26 -7.41
C SER A 131 -6.51 0.82 -7.28
N ARG A 132 -5.80 -0.04 -6.56
CA ARG A 132 -6.25 -1.41 -6.28
C ARG A 132 -7.46 -1.49 -5.37
N ILE A 133 -7.52 -0.64 -4.34
CA ILE A 133 -8.68 -0.56 -3.44
C ILE A 133 -9.92 -0.06 -4.22
N TYR A 134 -9.73 0.90 -5.11
CA TYR A 134 -10.78 1.39 -6.02
C TYR A 134 -11.26 0.30 -6.99
N GLU A 135 -10.36 -0.54 -7.52
CA GLU A 135 -10.74 -1.71 -8.34
C GLU A 135 -11.72 -2.64 -7.64
N HIS A 136 -11.67 -2.73 -6.31
CA HIS A 136 -12.58 -3.55 -5.49
C HIS A 136 -13.93 -2.88 -5.18
N GLY A 137 -14.26 -1.76 -5.84
CA GLY A 137 -15.58 -1.13 -5.76
C GLY A 137 -15.76 -0.10 -4.66
N ILE A 138 -14.68 0.30 -3.96
CA ILE A 138 -14.73 1.42 -3.01
C ILE A 138 -14.77 2.73 -3.77
N SER A 139 -15.56 3.70 -3.31
CA SER A 139 -15.65 5.00 -3.97
C SER A 139 -14.29 5.70 -4.08
N MET A 140 -14.09 6.46 -5.17
CA MET A 140 -12.85 7.20 -5.41
C MET A 140 -12.54 8.19 -4.30
N GLU A 141 -13.55 8.89 -3.77
CA GLU A 141 -13.41 9.82 -2.67
C GLU A 141 -12.91 9.14 -1.40
N GLN A 142 -13.56 8.04 -1.00
CA GLN A 142 -13.20 7.31 0.21
C GLN A 142 -11.80 6.73 0.10
N THR A 143 -11.45 6.16 -1.05
CA THR A 143 -10.12 5.63 -1.34
C THR A 143 -9.06 6.72 -1.25
N ALA A 144 -9.29 7.87 -1.89
CA ALA A 144 -8.37 9.00 -1.86
C ALA A 144 -8.13 9.50 -0.43
N ARG A 145 -9.21 9.62 0.36
CA ARG A 145 -9.16 10.00 1.78
C ARG A 145 -8.38 9.00 2.63
N LEU A 146 -8.61 7.69 2.44
CA LEU A 146 -7.92 6.64 3.20
C LEU A 146 -6.42 6.65 2.97
N LEU A 147 -5.98 6.95 1.74
CA LEU A 147 -4.57 6.89 1.35
C LEU A 147 -3.86 8.25 1.45
N GLY A 148 -4.59 9.33 1.71
CA GLY A 148 -4.03 10.69 1.77
C GLY A 148 -3.55 11.19 0.40
N ILE A 149 -4.27 10.82 -0.67
CA ILE A 149 -4.00 11.28 -2.03
C ILE A 149 -5.17 12.11 -2.54
N SER A 150 -4.98 12.86 -3.63
CA SER A 150 -6.08 13.54 -4.30
C SER A 150 -6.90 12.59 -5.19
N GLN A 151 -8.17 12.89 -5.40
CA GLN A 151 -8.99 12.17 -6.39
C GLN A 151 -8.41 12.30 -7.80
N TYR A 152 -7.74 13.41 -8.11
CA TYR A 152 -7.07 13.63 -9.40
C TYR A 152 -5.92 12.63 -9.62
N GLU A 153 -5.05 12.44 -8.63
CA GLU A 153 -3.96 11.44 -8.72
C GLU A 153 -4.51 10.02 -8.89
N LEU A 154 -5.59 9.69 -8.18
CA LEU A 154 -6.25 8.40 -8.30
C LEU A 154 -6.88 8.20 -9.69
N ALA A 155 -7.64 9.19 -10.17
CA ALA A 155 -8.28 9.17 -11.49
C ALA A 155 -7.25 9.06 -12.63
N GLU A 156 -6.17 9.85 -12.55
CA GLU A 156 -5.09 9.82 -13.55
C GLU A 156 -4.42 8.44 -13.60
N HIS A 157 -4.13 7.85 -12.44
CA HIS A 157 -3.52 6.53 -12.39
C HIS A 157 -4.49 5.45 -12.90
N ALA A 158 -5.74 5.48 -12.45
CA ALA A 158 -6.73 4.47 -12.81
C ALA A 158 -7.10 4.49 -14.30
N GLY A 159 -7.12 5.68 -14.91
CA GLY A 159 -7.32 5.82 -16.36
C GLY A 159 -6.18 5.23 -17.19
N LYS A 160 -4.94 5.19 -16.67
CA LYS A 160 -3.78 4.60 -17.35
C LYS A 160 -3.71 3.08 -17.21
N THR A 161 -4.34 2.50 -16.18
CA THR A 161 -4.21 1.08 -15.82
C THR A 161 -5.36 0.20 -16.35
N GLY A 162 -6.32 0.75 -17.08
CA GLY A 162 -7.44 -0.02 -17.67
C GLY A 162 -8.44 -0.54 -16.63
N ILE A 163 -8.46 0.06 -15.43
CA ILE A 163 -9.39 -0.30 -14.35
C ILE A 163 -10.87 -0.16 -14.72
N PRO A 164 -11.29 0.80 -15.56
CA PRO A 164 -12.65 0.81 -16.07
C PRO A 164 -13.03 -0.46 -16.86
N ASP A 165 -12.04 -1.18 -17.39
CA ASP A 165 -12.24 -2.34 -18.26
C ASP A 165 -12.23 -3.68 -17.52
N VAL A 166 -11.89 -3.70 -16.22
CA VAL A 166 -11.92 -4.94 -15.41
C VAL A 166 -13.37 -5.42 -15.23
N PRO A 167 -13.64 -6.74 -15.31
CA PRO A 167 -15.01 -7.30 -15.30
C PRO A 167 -15.90 -6.79 -14.17
N GLU A 168 -15.31 -6.58 -12.98
CA GLU A 168 -15.97 -6.12 -11.76
C GLU A 168 -16.45 -4.67 -11.88
N ASN A 169 -15.81 -3.85 -12.71
CA ASN A 169 -16.16 -2.45 -12.97
C ASN A 169 -16.90 -2.24 -14.30
N ARG A 170 -17.09 -3.31 -15.10
CA ARG A 170 -17.87 -3.23 -16.34
C ARG A 170 -19.34 -2.99 -16.00
N THR A 171 -19.75 -1.74 -16.07
CA THR A 171 -21.17 -1.41 -16.15
C THR A 171 -21.78 -2.03 -17.40
N ARG A 172 -23.00 -2.59 -17.29
CA ARG A 172 -23.78 -3.04 -18.45
C ARG A 172 -23.80 -1.94 -19.52
N ASP A 173 -23.68 -2.32 -20.78
CA ASP A 173 -23.75 -1.36 -21.88
C ASP A 173 -25.09 -0.62 -21.85
N THR A 174 -25.10 0.61 -22.36
CA THR A 174 -26.25 1.51 -22.30
C THR A 174 -27.52 0.87 -22.87
N LYS A 175 -27.40 0.05 -23.91
CA LYS A 175 -28.52 -0.63 -24.57
C LYS A 175 -29.13 -1.69 -23.65
N SER A 176 -28.29 -2.50 -22.99
CA SER A 176 -28.72 -3.47 -21.98
C SER A 176 -29.33 -2.82 -20.74
N ARG A 177 -28.84 -1.64 -20.34
CA ARG A 177 -29.40 -0.86 -19.22
C ARG A 177 -30.79 -0.32 -19.55
N ILE A 178 -30.97 0.22 -20.76
CA ILE A 178 -32.28 0.69 -21.24
C ILE A 178 -33.28 -0.47 -21.29
N LYS A 179 -32.86 -1.63 -21.83
CA LYS A 179 -33.73 -2.81 -21.91
C LYS A 179 -34.20 -3.28 -20.52
N LEU A 180 -33.28 -3.39 -19.56
CA LEU A 180 -33.63 -3.75 -18.18
C LEU A 180 -34.62 -2.74 -17.57
N ALA A 181 -34.40 -1.45 -17.78
CA ALA A 181 -35.32 -0.42 -17.29
C ALA A 181 -36.72 -0.60 -17.89
N MET A 182 -36.83 -0.86 -19.20
CA MET A 182 -38.11 -1.14 -19.85
C MET A 182 -38.81 -2.37 -19.24
N GLU A 183 -38.07 -3.47 -19.05
CA GLU A 183 -38.60 -4.71 -18.44
C GLU A 183 -39.06 -4.54 -16.98
N MET A 184 -38.56 -3.53 -16.25
CA MET A 184 -38.96 -3.26 -14.86
C MET A 184 -40.23 -2.41 -14.73
N PHE A 185 -40.64 -1.72 -15.80
CA PHE A 185 -41.79 -0.83 -15.82
C PHE A 185 -42.92 -1.32 -16.76
N GLU A 186 -42.82 -2.56 -17.25
CA GLU A 186 -43.94 -3.35 -17.79
C GLU A 186 -44.68 -4.09 -16.67
#